data_AF-A0A821CUD4-F1
#
_entry.id   AF-A0A821CUD4-F1
#
_cell.length_a   1.000
_cell.length_b   1.000
_cell.length_c   1.000
_cell.angle_alpha   90.00
_cell.angle_beta   90.00
_cell.angle_gamma   90.00
#
_symmetry.space_group_name_H-M   'P 1'
#
loop_
_entity.id
_entity.type
_entity.pdbx_description
1 polymer ?
#
loop_
_entity_poly.entity_id
_entity_poly.type
_entity_poly.pdbx_seq_one_letter_code
_entity_poly.pdbx_strand_id
1 'polypeptide(L)'
;SGAARKVLWTCLLDEPTLLIRFFFEKISHKERRIKSLQSLHRLMIYFTDIPPQFAHATFNYVLGLLLSMVRSPLDGSQELIANGLALLWQIIPYLHGLVLKDLKQILRKEQAEMLILVTGNIPSTKKVIIHGPDVSQIPTQAIISDDTQFSNVLQEALEFFGIPDLKRDRYYLVDVKTGQIHIPDTYVRDFYFFRRNIHPQLSLVYMDIKQSQQELEQMSIFLKTTELSKVLFARYLLENTPFNQIHNCITFFHDELIKSPLFPRKALESDFNLYTTIHNKELFHVDMLHKYNWIKLIACIFFNMDGKTTTTSDIILFLSVINGSFILHCEDLTMLRFCLATYINIVKHFRHIFATNGYLLIMPTFLHVYSHTQSNPMLRKAIEYCCRQFYILHRIPFILQMLGSLSQLVDLDQSTNITDTNKIQSLYLFRLLIALEQTNIDAMYDDYFILELVKHDSVTTNRAVHIPTGNMSVIAVLGQGTLIAPIVIKSLDFCYADDDTIFTLINCFDVCVTVGKLN
;
A
#
# COMPACT_ATOMS: atom_id res chain seq x y z
N SER A 1 -20.31 -33.94 -13.96
CA SER A 1 -19.36 -32.80 -13.89
C SER A 1 -18.00 -33.10 -14.55
N GLY A 2 -17.45 -34.33 -14.49
CA GLY A 2 -16.13 -34.65 -15.06
C GLY A 2 -15.99 -34.53 -16.59
N ALA A 3 -16.99 -34.95 -17.36
CA ALA A 3 -16.94 -34.88 -18.83
C ALA A 3 -16.88 -33.43 -19.35
N ALA A 4 -17.71 -32.54 -18.83
CA ALA A 4 -17.70 -31.11 -19.18
C ALA A 4 -16.36 -30.45 -18.84
N ARG A 5 -15.77 -30.76 -17.68
CA ARG A 5 -14.43 -30.27 -17.31
C ARG A 5 -13.37 -30.75 -18.30
N LYS A 6 -13.41 -32.02 -18.70
CA LYS A 6 -12.45 -32.58 -19.67
C LYS A 6 -12.57 -31.91 -21.03
N VAL A 7 -13.80 -31.72 -21.53
CA VAL A 7 -14.05 -31.01 -22.79
C VAL A 7 -13.55 -29.57 -22.73
N LEU A 8 -13.89 -28.82 -21.68
CA LEU A 8 -13.41 -27.45 -21.50
C LEU A 8 -11.88 -27.38 -21.44
N TRP A 9 -11.25 -28.30 -20.72
CA TRP A 9 -9.79 -28.38 -20.65
C TRP A 9 -9.15 -28.63 -22.02
N THR A 10 -9.71 -29.55 -22.81
CA THR A 10 -9.27 -29.79 -24.19
C THR A 10 -9.42 -28.52 -25.04
N CYS A 11 -10.52 -27.78 -24.92
CA CYS A 11 -10.66 -26.50 -25.62
C CYS A 11 -9.62 -25.44 -25.22
N LEU A 12 -9.24 -25.39 -23.94
CA LEU A 12 -8.21 -24.47 -23.45
C LEU A 12 -6.81 -24.81 -23.99
N LEU A 13 -6.55 -26.09 -24.26
CA LEU A 13 -5.28 -26.56 -24.80
C LEU A 13 -5.21 -26.42 -26.32
N ASP A 14 -6.23 -26.89 -27.03
CA ASP A 14 -6.17 -27.05 -28.48
C ASP A 14 -6.53 -25.76 -29.23
N GLU A 15 -7.54 -25.01 -28.74
CA GLU A 15 -8.09 -23.84 -29.45
C GLU A 15 -8.32 -22.62 -28.52
N PRO A 16 -7.30 -22.17 -27.76
CA PRO A 16 -7.45 -21.11 -26.76
C PRO A 16 -7.94 -19.78 -27.36
N THR A 17 -7.44 -19.43 -28.54
CA THR A 17 -7.79 -18.16 -29.21
C THR A 17 -9.25 -18.15 -29.65
N LEU A 18 -9.78 -19.27 -30.15
CA LEU A 18 -11.17 -19.37 -30.57
C LEU A 18 -12.11 -19.21 -29.37
N LEU A 19 -11.77 -19.84 -28.25
CA LEU A 19 -12.53 -19.72 -27.01
C LEU A 19 -12.55 -18.27 -26.49
N ILE A 20 -11.41 -17.59 -26.51
CA ILE A 20 -11.34 -16.19 -26.06
C ILE A 20 -12.11 -15.26 -27.01
N ARG A 21 -12.01 -15.47 -28.33
CA ARG A 21 -12.80 -14.72 -29.32
C ARG A 21 -14.30 -14.83 -29.03
N PHE A 22 -14.80 -16.02 -28.68
CA PHE A 22 -16.21 -16.20 -28.31
C PHE A 22 -16.65 -15.29 -27.15
N PHE A 23 -15.80 -15.07 -26.14
CA PHE A 23 -16.09 -14.13 -25.05
C PHE A 23 -16.01 -12.68 -25.54
N PHE A 24 -14.98 -12.33 -26.32
CA PHE A 24 -14.71 -10.96 -26.74
C PHE A 24 -15.63 -10.44 -27.86
N GLU A 25 -16.13 -11.29 -28.74
CA GLU A 25 -17.19 -10.91 -29.71
C GLU A 25 -18.45 -10.45 -28.99
N LYS A 26 -18.76 -11.08 -27.85
CA LYS A 26 -19.91 -10.71 -27.01
C LYS A 26 -19.67 -9.43 -26.21
N ILE A 27 -18.42 -9.00 -26.04
CA ILE A 27 -18.08 -7.73 -25.38
C ILE A 27 -18.58 -6.54 -26.21
N SER A 28 -18.64 -6.64 -27.53
CA SER A 28 -19.21 -5.58 -28.38
C SER A 28 -20.69 -5.28 -28.07
N HIS A 29 -21.44 -6.25 -27.54
CA HIS A 29 -22.86 -6.09 -27.20
C HIS A 29 -23.06 -5.59 -25.76
N LYS A 30 -23.62 -4.37 -25.60
CA LYS A 30 -23.80 -3.66 -24.31
C LYS A 30 -24.38 -4.55 -23.19
N GLU A 31 -25.44 -5.31 -23.46
CA GLU A 31 -26.12 -6.17 -22.47
C GLU A 31 -25.34 -7.44 -22.06
N ARG A 32 -24.45 -7.92 -22.94
CA ARG A 32 -23.72 -9.19 -22.74
C ARG A 32 -22.29 -8.99 -22.29
N ARG A 33 -21.80 -7.76 -22.34
CA ARG A 33 -20.40 -7.40 -22.13
C ARG A 33 -19.88 -7.83 -20.76
N ILE A 34 -20.54 -7.35 -19.70
CA ILE A 34 -20.17 -7.64 -18.31
C ILE A 34 -20.29 -9.14 -18.03
N LYS A 35 -21.43 -9.74 -18.41
CA LYS A 35 -21.67 -11.18 -18.23
C LYS A 35 -20.60 -12.05 -18.91
N SER A 36 -20.09 -11.63 -20.05
CA SER A 36 -19.05 -12.37 -20.79
C SER A 36 -17.71 -12.32 -20.06
N LEU A 37 -17.29 -11.15 -19.56
CA LEU A 37 -16.08 -11.03 -18.74
C LEU A 37 -16.20 -11.78 -17.42
N GLN A 38 -17.34 -11.68 -16.74
CA GLN A 38 -17.60 -12.44 -15.51
C GLN A 38 -17.60 -13.96 -15.76
N SER A 39 -18.09 -14.42 -16.92
CA SER A 39 -18.04 -15.85 -17.28
C SER A 39 -16.61 -16.31 -17.52
N LEU A 40 -15.78 -15.49 -18.17
CA LEU A 40 -14.35 -15.76 -18.35
C LEU A 40 -13.62 -15.79 -17.01
N HIS A 41 -13.92 -14.86 -16.11
CA HIS A 41 -13.37 -14.82 -14.75
C HIS A 41 -13.73 -16.07 -13.94
N ARG A 42 -15.01 -16.49 -13.98
CA ARG A 42 -15.45 -17.74 -13.35
C ARG A 42 -14.78 -18.97 -13.96
N LEU A 43 -14.57 -18.99 -15.28
CA LEU A 43 -13.84 -20.07 -15.95
C LEU A 43 -12.42 -20.16 -15.41
N MET A 44 -11.72 -19.03 -15.25
CA MET A 44 -10.37 -18.99 -14.69
C MET A 44 -10.31 -19.45 -13.23
N ILE A 45 -11.28 -19.06 -12.39
CA ILE A 45 -11.36 -19.52 -10.99
C ILE A 45 -11.65 -21.02 -10.89
N TYR A 46 -12.41 -21.58 -11.84
CA TYR A 46 -12.80 -22.99 -11.82
C TYR A 46 -11.63 -23.95 -12.06
N PHE A 47 -10.62 -23.52 -12.82
CA PHE A 47 -9.42 -24.32 -13.06
C PHE A 47 -8.32 -23.98 -12.05
N THR A 48 -7.72 -25.02 -11.48
CA THR A 48 -6.59 -24.90 -10.54
C THR A 48 -5.27 -24.58 -11.25
N ASP A 49 -5.21 -24.78 -12.56
CA ASP A 49 -4.06 -24.53 -13.41
C ASP A 49 -4.56 -24.04 -14.78
N ILE A 50 -3.79 -23.22 -15.48
CA ILE A 50 -4.19 -22.61 -16.76
C ILE A 50 -3.10 -22.86 -17.81
N PRO A 51 -3.45 -23.40 -18.99
CA PRO A 51 -2.48 -23.59 -20.06
C PRO A 51 -1.78 -22.29 -20.48
N PRO A 52 -0.44 -22.27 -20.67
CA PRO A 52 0.29 -21.05 -21.04
C PRO A 52 -0.23 -20.38 -22.32
N GLN A 53 -0.63 -21.16 -23.33
CA GLN A 53 -1.17 -20.61 -24.58
C GLN A 53 -2.49 -19.85 -24.34
N PHE A 54 -3.37 -20.40 -23.50
CA PHE A 54 -4.60 -19.71 -23.09
C PHE A 54 -4.30 -18.47 -22.25
N ALA A 55 -3.29 -18.53 -21.38
CA ALA A 55 -2.84 -17.40 -20.59
C ALA A 55 -2.36 -16.24 -21.46
N HIS A 56 -1.47 -16.50 -22.42
CA HIS A 56 -0.98 -15.48 -23.37
C HIS A 56 -2.12 -14.89 -24.21
N ALA A 57 -3.02 -15.72 -24.71
CA ALA A 57 -4.17 -15.23 -25.45
C ALA A 57 -5.07 -14.36 -24.56
N THR A 58 -5.38 -14.79 -23.34
CA THR A 58 -6.23 -14.02 -22.42
C THR A 58 -5.60 -12.68 -22.09
N PHE A 59 -4.30 -12.67 -21.76
CA PHE A 59 -3.55 -11.45 -21.49
C PHE A 59 -3.62 -10.47 -22.67
N ASN A 60 -3.36 -10.93 -23.90
CA ASN A 60 -3.34 -10.07 -25.08
C ASN A 60 -4.73 -9.47 -25.40
N TYR A 61 -5.80 -10.27 -25.32
CA TYR A 61 -7.16 -9.78 -25.57
C TYR A 61 -7.63 -8.81 -24.48
N VAL A 62 -7.38 -9.12 -23.21
CA VAL A 62 -7.74 -8.25 -22.09
C VAL A 62 -6.93 -6.94 -22.13
N LEU A 63 -5.63 -7.01 -22.42
CA LEU A 63 -4.80 -5.83 -22.60
C LEU A 63 -5.33 -4.98 -23.76
N GLY A 64 -5.63 -5.57 -24.91
CA GLY A 64 -6.23 -4.88 -26.06
C GLY A 64 -7.55 -4.18 -25.72
N LEU A 65 -8.41 -4.82 -24.91
CA LEU A 65 -9.64 -4.21 -24.41
C LEU A 65 -9.34 -2.98 -23.55
N LEU A 66 -8.43 -3.07 -22.57
CA LEU A 66 -8.09 -1.94 -21.71
C LEU A 66 -7.48 -0.78 -22.50
N LEU A 67 -6.60 -1.06 -23.46
CA LEU A 67 -6.05 -0.04 -24.36
C LEU A 67 -7.15 0.64 -25.19
N SER A 68 -8.16 -0.11 -25.63
CA SER A 68 -9.31 0.47 -26.33
C SER A 68 -10.12 1.42 -25.45
N MET A 69 -10.26 1.12 -24.14
CA MET A 69 -10.99 1.98 -23.20
C MET A 69 -10.26 3.31 -22.94
N VAL A 70 -8.93 3.32 -22.95
CA VAL A 70 -8.13 4.56 -22.85
C VAL A 70 -8.37 5.48 -24.05
N ARG A 71 -8.45 4.90 -25.25
CA ARG A 71 -8.65 5.65 -26.50
C ARG A 71 -10.10 6.11 -26.64
N SER A 72 -11.04 5.18 -26.53
CA SER A 72 -12.47 5.37 -26.73
C SER A 72 -13.26 4.71 -25.57
N PRO A 73 -13.41 5.42 -24.43
CA PRO A 73 -14.19 4.93 -23.31
C PRO A 73 -15.66 4.80 -23.74
N LEU A 74 -16.27 3.68 -23.36
CA LEU A 74 -17.68 3.40 -23.57
C LEU A 74 -18.48 3.78 -22.32
N ASP A 75 -19.81 3.89 -22.47
CA ASP A 75 -20.72 3.93 -21.32
C ASP A 75 -20.44 2.75 -20.39
N GLY A 76 -20.31 3.02 -19.08
CA GLY A 76 -19.99 1.98 -18.09
C GLY A 76 -18.58 1.40 -18.22
N SER A 77 -17.63 2.14 -18.82
CA SER A 77 -16.23 1.71 -18.98
C SER A 77 -15.54 1.36 -17.66
N GLN A 78 -15.94 1.96 -16.55
CA GLN A 78 -15.40 1.67 -15.21
C GLN A 78 -15.46 0.19 -14.86
N GLU A 79 -16.63 -0.44 -15.01
CA GLU A 79 -16.80 -1.84 -14.65
C GLU A 79 -15.98 -2.78 -15.56
N LEU A 80 -15.80 -2.40 -16.83
CA LEU A 80 -14.95 -3.14 -17.77
C LEU A 80 -13.47 -3.01 -17.44
N ILE A 81 -13.05 -1.79 -17.06
CA ILE A 81 -11.68 -1.53 -16.63
C ILE A 81 -11.38 -2.36 -15.38
N ALA A 82 -12.26 -2.32 -14.38
CA ALA A 82 -12.09 -3.08 -13.14
C ALA A 82 -12.01 -4.59 -13.42
N ASN A 83 -12.95 -5.15 -14.19
CA ASN A 83 -12.94 -6.57 -14.54
C ASN A 83 -11.75 -6.97 -15.43
N GLY A 84 -11.35 -6.10 -16.36
CA GLY A 84 -10.19 -6.34 -17.22
C GLY A 84 -8.88 -6.35 -16.43
N LEU A 85 -8.68 -5.38 -15.53
CA LEU A 85 -7.54 -5.37 -14.63
C LEU A 85 -7.53 -6.59 -13.71
N ALA A 86 -8.71 -7.02 -13.23
CA ALA A 86 -8.84 -8.22 -12.42
C ALA A 86 -8.36 -9.48 -13.15
N LEU A 87 -8.77 -9.65 -14.42
CA LEU A 87 -8.31 -10.76 -15.26
C LEU A 87 -6.81 -10.67 -15.56
N LEU A 88 -6.27 -9.46 -15.78
CA LEU A 88 -4.85 -9.26 -16.05
C LEU A 88 -3.95 -9.75 -14.92
N TRP A 89 -4.20 -9.35 -13.67
CA TRP A 89 -3.33 -9.79 -12.58
C TRP A 89 -3.49 -11.28 -12.28
N GLN A 90 -4.68 -11.84 -12.45
CA GLN A 90 -4.95 -13.27 -12.21
C GLN A 90 -4.23 -14.19 -13.19
N ILE A 91 -3.97 -13.74 -14.41
CA ILE A 91 -3.33 -14.56 -15.43
C ILE A 91 -1.80 -14.55 -15.32
N ILE A 92 -1.22 -13.59 -14.61
CA ILE A 92 0.23 -13.42 -14.47
C ILE A 92 0.99 -14.70 -14.05
N PRO A 93 0.52 -15.49 -13.06
CA PRO A 93 1.24 -16.72 -12.65
C PRO A 93 1.45 -17.74 -13.77
N TYR A 94 0.63 -17.68 -14.82
CA TYR A 94 0.63 -18.61 -15.95
C TYR A 94 1.32 -18.04 -17.19
N LEU A 95 1.84 -16.81 -17.12
CA LEU A 95 2.56 -16.16 -18.20
C LEU A 95 4.06 -16.37 -18.06
N HIS A 96 4.69 -16.81 -19.15
CA HIS A 96 6.15 -16.91 -19.22
C HIS A 96 6.71 -15.86 -20.17
N GLY A 97 7.85 -15.27 -19.81
CA GLY A 97 8.57 -14.33 -20.67
C GLY A 97 7.98 -12.92 -20.75
N LEU A 98 7.13 -12.51 -19.81
CA LEU A 98 6.67 -11.12 -19.72
C LEU A 98 7.79 -10.22 -19.18
N VAL A 99 8.37 -9.37 -20.03
CA VAL A 99 9.42 -8.42 -19.65
C VAL A 99 8.81 -7.06 -19.31
N LEU A 100 8.98 -6.61 -18.07
CA LEU A 100 8.41 -5.35 -17.55
C LEU A 100 8.80 -4.12 -18.36
N LYS A 101 10.07 -4.03 -18.76
CA LYS A 101 10.60 -2.92 -19.54
C LYS A 101 9.87 -2.77 -20.89
N ASP A 102 9.66 -3.89 -21.57
CA ASP A 102 9.00 -3.92 -22.87
C ASP A 102 7.51 -3.61 -22.73
N LEU A 103 6.85 -4.20 -21.72
CA LEU A 103 5.45 -3.89 -21.41
C LEU A 103 5.26 -2.40 -21.12
N LYS A 104 6.10 -1.80 -20.27
CA LYS A 104 6.03 -0.37 -19.97
C LYS A 104 6.22 0.49 -21.23
N GLN A 105 7.14 0.11 -22.12
CA GLN A 105 7.32 0.82 -23.39
C GLN A 105 6.07 0.76 -24.28
N ILE A 106 5.40 -0.40 -24.37
CA ILE A 106 4.14 -0.54 -25.10
C ILE A 106 3.07 0.36 -24.48
N LEU A 107 2.87 0.27 -23.16
CA LEU A 107 1.86 1.05 -22.45
C LEU A 107 2.10 2.56 -22.54
N ARG A 108 3.35 3.01 -22.56
CA ARG A 108 3.70 4.42 -22.73
C ARG A 108 3.31 4.94 -24.11
N LYS A 109 3.57 4.18 -25.18
CA LYS A 109 3.13 4.53 -26.55
C LYS A 109 1.62 4.66 -26.64
N GLU A 110 0.92 3.81 -25.89
CA GLU A 110 -0.54 3.76 -25.83
C GLU A 110 -1.17 4.72 -24.80
N GLN A 111 -0.36 5.45 -24.03
CA GLN A 111 -0.79 6.31 -22.94
C GLN A 111 -1.66 5.60 -21.89
N ALA A 112 -1.37 4.31 -21.67
CA ALA A 112 -2.08 3.42 -20.76
C ALA A 112 -1.22 2.99 -19.55
N GLU A 113 -0.01 3.52 -19.42
CA GLU A 113 0.92 3.18 -18.32
C GLU A 113 0.25 3.36 -16.95
N MET A 114 -0.43 4.50 -16.76
CA MET A 114 -1.13 4.87 -15.54
C MET A 114 -2.37 4.02 -15.24
N LEU A 115 -2.93 3.34 -16.24
CA LEU A 115 -4.09 2.46 -16.06
C LEU A 115 -3.70 1.10 -15.47
N ILE A 116 -2.49 0.61 -15.77
CA ILE A 116 -2.10 -0.79 -15.49
C ILE A 116 -0.95 -0.87 -14.48
N LEU A 117 0.03 0.04 -14.54
CA LEU A 117 1.24 -0.05 -13.74
C LEU A 117 1.20 0.89 -12.53
N VAL A 118 1.60 0.37 -11.37
CA VAL A 118 1.91 1.19 -10.18
C VAL A 118 3.13 2.10 -10.39
N THR A 119 3.99 1.74 -11.34
CA THR A 119 5.17 2.52 -11.75
C THR A 119 4.85 3.52 -12.87
N GLY A 120 3.56 3.79 -13.13
CA GLY A 120 3.15 4.73 -14.16
C GLY A 120 3.71 6.13 -13.87
N ASN A 121 4.40 6.72 -14.85
CA ASN A 121 4.91 8.08 -14.72
C ASN A 121 4.72 8.84 -16.04
N ILE A 122 3.53 9.41 -16.22
CA ILE A 122 3.18 10.25 -17.37
C ILE A 122 3.00 11.69 -16.87
N PRO A 123 3.58 12.71 -17.53
CA PRO A 123 3.40 14.10 -17.15
C PRO A 123 1.91 14.51 -17.14
N SER A 124 1.54 15.36 -16.18
CA SER A 124 0.19 15.91 -16.06
C SER A 124 -0.15 16.83 -17.25
N THR A 125 -1.44 16.99 -17.54
CA THR A 125 -1.90 18.11 -18.38
C THR A 125 -1.48 19.45 -17.77
N LYS A 126 -1.28 20.48 -18.61
CA LYS A 126 -0.94 21.83 -18.15
C LYS A 126 -2.16 22.70 -17.87
N LYS A 127 -3.31 22.32 -18.42
CA LYS A 127 -4.58 23.02 -18.24
C LYS A 127 -5.76 22.11 -18.50
N VAL A 128 -6.90 22.47 -17.93
CA VAL A 128 -8.22 21.87 -18.20
C VAL A 128 -9.19 22.97 -18.63
N ILE A 129 -10.15 22.60 -19.48
CA ILE A 129 -11.23 23.49 -19.91
C ILE A 129 -12.47 23.14 -19.08
N ILE A 130 -13.15 24.15 -18.56
CA ILE A 130 -14.30 23.96 -17.67
C ILE A 130 -15.51 24.66 -18.28
N HIS A 131 -16.55 23.87 -18.54
CA HIS A 131 -17.83 24.35 -19.05
C HIS A 131 -18.76 24.70 -17.88
N GLY A 132 -19.46 25.83 -18.00
CA GLY A 132 -20.43 26.28 -17.01
C GLY A 132 -21.72 25.44 -17.04
N PRO A 133 -22.61 25.65 -16.06
CA PRO A 133 -23.91 24.96 -16.01
C PRO A 133 -24.81 25.34 -17.20
N ASP A 134 -24.67 26.55 -17.74
CA ASP A 134 -25.38 27.00 -18.94
C ASP A 134 -24.49 26.83 -20.18
N VAL A 135 -24.95 26.06 -21.16
CA VAL A 135 -24.21 25.75 -22.41
C VAL A 135 -23.86 27.00 -23.23
N SER A 136 -24.56 28.11 -23.02
CA SER A 136 -24.29 29.39 -23.68
C SER A 136 -23.13 30.18 -23.07
N GLN A 137 -22.66 29.83 -21.88
CA GLN A 137 -21.57 30.53 -21.22
C GLN A 137 -20.22 30.15 -21.83
N ILE A 138 -19.31 31.12 -21.87
CA ILE A 138 -17.95 30.88 -22.36
C ILE A 138 -17.21 30.01 -21.33
N PRO A 139 -16.56 28.91 -21.74
CA PRO A 139 -15.81 28.06 -20.81
C PRO A 139 -14.57 28.79 -20.27
N THR A 140 -14.19 28.45 -19.03
CA THR A 140 -12.95 28.93 -18.41
C THR A 140 -11.83 27.90 -18.53
N GLN A 141 -10.60 28.29 -18.20
CA GLN A 141 -9.41 27.44 -18.23
C GLN A 141 -8.67 27.53 -16.91
N ALA A 142 -8.51 26.39 -16.23
CA ALA A 142 -7.68 26.29 -15.03
C ALA A 142 -6.28 25.79 -15.39
N ILE A 143 -5.24 26.43 -14.83
CA ILE A 143 -3.84 26.01 -14.98
C ILE A 143 -3.56 24.87 -14.00
N ILE A 144 -2.89 23.82 -14.48
CA ILE A 144 -2.62 22.63 -13.68
C ILE A 144 -1.13 22.51 -13.39
N SER A 145 -0.82 22.41 -12.10
CA SER A 145 0.46 22.03 -11.52
C SER A 145 0.42 20.60 -10.97
N ASP A 146 1.56 20.15 -10.48
CA ASP A 146 1.77 18.80 -9.95
C ASP A 146 1.03 18.50 -8.63
N ASP A 147 0.56 19.55 -7.95
CA ASP A 147 -0.14 19.53 -6.67
C ASP A 147 -1.59 20.02 -6.77
N THR A 148 -2.08 20.39 -7.97
CA THR A 148 -3.47 20.84 -8.14
C THR A 148 -4.46 19.71 -7.85
N GLN A 149 -5.38 19.95 -6.93
CA GLN A 149 -6.52 19.09 -6.64
C GLN A 149 -7.78 19.57 -7.37
N PHE A 150 -8.76 18.68 -7.53
CA PHE A 150 -10.05 19.04 -8.11
C PHE A 150 -10.82 20.07 -7.29
N SER A 151 -10.60 20.12 -5.97
CA SER A 151 -11.13 21.16 -5.08
C SER A 151 -10.69 22.56 -5.49
N ASN A 152 -9.41 22.73 -5.86
CA ASN A 152 -8.89 24.02 -6.35
C ASN A 152 -9.54 24.41 -7.68
N VAL A 153 -9.64 23.45 -8.61
CA VAL A 153 -10.28 23.67 -9.93
C VAL A 153 -11.77 23.99 -9.77
N LEU A 154 -12.45 23.32 -8.84
CA LEU A 154 -13.86 23.54 -8.55
C LEU A 154 -14.08 24.93 -7.99
N GLN A 155 -13.24 25.37 -7.05
CA GLN A 155 -13.33 26.71 -6.48
C GLN A 155 -13.18 27.80 -7.57
N GLU A 156 -12.16 27.69 -8.42
CA GLU A 156 -11.94 28.64 -9.52
C GLU A 156 -13.14 28.68 -10.49
N ALA A 157 -13.74 27.51 -10.80
CA ALA A 157 -14.93 27.44 -11.63
C ALA A 157 -16.15 28.09 -10.98
N LEU A 158 -16.41 27.82 -9.69
CA LEU A 158 -17.54 28.38 -8.95
C LEU A 158 -17.47 29.91 -8.89
N GLU A 159 -16.27 30.46 -8.68
CA GLU A 159 -16.02 31.91 -8.67
C GLU A 159 -16.22 32.51 -10.06
N PHE A 160 -15.66 31.90 -11.10
CA PHE A 160 -15.77 32.38 -12.48
C PHE A 160 -17.22 32.44 -12.98
N PHE A 161 -18.01 31.39 -12.70
CA PHE A 161 -19.42 31.32 -13.11
C PHE A 161 -20.38 32.02 -12.14
N GLY A 162 -19.88 32.67 -11.08
CA GLY A 162 -20.69 33.45 -10.15
C GLY A 162 -21.69 32.62 -9.35
N ILE A 163 -21.34 31.39 -8.99
CA ILE A 163 -22.23 30.50 -8.23
C ILE A 163 -22.37 31.00 -6.78
N PRO A 164 -23.60 31.28 -6.29
CA PRO A 164 -23.83 31.74 -4.93
C PRO A 164 -23.34 30.74 -3.88
N ASP A 165 -22.71 31.22 -2.80
CA ASP A 165 -22.11 30.39 -1.75
C ASP A 165 -23.07 29.34 -1.18
N LEU A 166 -24.33 29.71 -0.99
CA LEU A 166 -25.40 28.84 -0.47
C LEU A 166 -25.74 27.63 -1.37
N LYS A 167 -25.21 27.59 -2.60
CA LYS A 167 -25.44 26.49 -3.55
C LYS A 167 -24.18 25.72 -3.90
N ARG A 168 -22.99 26.19 -3.47
CA ARG A 168 -21.69 25.64 -3.90
C ARG A 168 -21.49 24.18 -3.49
N ASP A 169 -22.09 23.77 -2.37
CA ASP A 169 -22.09 22.40 -1.85
C ASP A 169 -22.79 21.37 -2.77
N ARG A 170 -23.53 21.84 -3.78
CA ARG A 170 -24.27 21.01 -4.74
C ARG A 170 -23.67 21.00 -6.15
N TYR A 171 -22.52 21.62 -6.34
CA TYR A 171 -21.85 21.66 -7.63
C TYR A 171 -20.58 20.80 -7.62
N TYR A 172 -20.41 20.02 -8.69
CA TYR A 172 -19.30 19.10 -8.84
C TYR A 172 -18.70 19.19 -10.24
N LEU A 173 -17.42 18.81 -10.35
CA LEU A 173 -16.75 18.68 -11.63
C LEU A 173 -17.01 17.28 -12.20
N VAL A 174 -17.50 17.24 -13.44
CA VAL A 174 -17.77 16.00 -14.17
C VAL A 174 -16.98 15.98 -15.46
N ASP A 175 -16.28 14.89 -15.73
CA ASP A 175 -15.57 14.68 -17.00
C ASP A 175 -16.54 14.62 -18.18
N VAL A 176 -16.35 15.49 -19.18
CA VAL A 176 -17.28 15.59 -20.32
C VAL A 176 -17.28 14.33 -21.19
N LYS A 177 -16.15 13.60 -21.25
CA LYS A 177 -16.01 12.43 -22.13
C LYS A 177 -16.64 11.18 -21.53
N THR A 178 -16.51 11.00 -20.23
CA THR A 178 -16.88 9.77 -19.51
C THR A 178 -18.11 9.94 -18.63
N GLY A 179 -18.52 11.17 -18.34
CA GLY A 179 -19.62 11.48 -17.42
C GLY A 179 -19.28 11.20 -15.96
N GLN A 180 -18.00 11.01 -15.61
CA GLN A 180 -17.60 10.65 -14.25
C GLN A 180 -17.42 11.89 -13.38
N ILE A 181 -18.02 11.87 -12.20
CA ILE A 181 -17.78 12.84 -11.14
C ILE A 181 -16.35 12.73 -10.60
N HIS A 182 -15.71 13.85 -10.28
CA HIS A 182 -14.42 13.87 -9.61
C HIS A 182 -14.54 14.10 -8.11
N ILE A 183 -13.73 13.37 -7.35
CA ILE A 183 -13.62 13.55 -5.89
C ILE A 183 -12.76 14.80 -5.64
N PRO A 184 -13.25 15.81 -4.90
CA PRO A 184 -12.56 17.09 -4.73
C PRO A 184 -11.12 16.97 -4.21
N ASP A 185 -10.88 16.08 -3.26
CA ASP A 185 -9.58 15.95 -2.58
C ASP A 185 -8.53 15.19 -3.42
N THR A 186 -8.88 14.72 -4.61
CA THR A 186 -7.97 13.99 -5.51
C THR A 186 -7.22 14.93 -6.46
N TYR A 187 -6.03 14.50 -6.89
CA TYR A 187 -5.15 15.30 -7.73
C TYR A 187 -5.51 15.16 -9.22
N VAL A 188 -5.56 16.29 -9.93
CA VAL A 188 -5.88 16.34 -11.37
C VAL A 188 -4.90 15.50 -12.20
N ARG A 189 -3.62 15.48 -11.79
CA ARG A 189 -2.55 14.71 -12.44
C ARG A 189 -2.78 13.21 -12.50
N ASP A 190 -3.59 12.67 -11.60
CA ASP A 190 -3.84 11.23 -11.51
C ASP A 190 -4.78 10.75 -12.61
N PHE A 191 -5.52 11.67 -13.24
CA PHE A 191 -6.57 11.39 -14.22
C PHE A 191 -6.23 11.93 -15.60
N TYR A 192 -5.54 13.06 -15.66
CA TYR A 192 -5.36 13.82 -16.90
C TYR A 192 -3.90 14.01 -17.27
N PHE A 193 -3.49 13.32 -18.33
CA PHE A 193 -2.11 13.29 -18.79
C PHE A 193 -1.87 14.22 -19.98
N PHE A 194 -0.64 14.69 -20.10
CA PHE A 194 -0.23 15.58 -21.18
C PHE A 194 -0.46 14.95 -22.56
N ARG A 195 -1.24 15.65 -23.39
CA ARG A 195 -1.40 15.37 -24.81
C ARG A 195 -1.23 16.66 -25.59
N ARG A 196 -0.43 16.61 -26.66
CA ARG A 196 -0.19 17.79 -27.50
C ARG A 196 -1.52 18.25 -28.11
N ASN A 197 -1.85 19.52 -27.92
CA ASN A 197 -3.05 20.19 -28.46
C ASN A 197 -4.40 19.56 -28.06
N ILE A 198 -4.42 18.72 -27.02
CA ILE A 198 -5.65 18.15 -26.48
C ILE A 198 -5.70 18.52 -25.00
N HIS A 199 -6.75 19.25 -24.62
CA HIS A 199 -6.99 19.64 -23.24
C HIS A 199 -8.21 18.88 -22.72
N PRO A 200 -8.13 18.25 -21.53
CA PRO A 200 -9.29 17.64 -20.90
C PRO A 200 -10.40 18.67 -20.68
N GLN A 201 -11.63 18.20 -20.75
CA GLN A 201 -12.82 19.04 -20.60
C GLN A 201 -13.65 18.53 -19.43
N LEU A 202 -13.98 19.45 -18.55
CA LEU A 202 -14.82 19.26 -17.37
C LEU A 202 -16.08 20.09 -17.51
N SER A 203 -17.15 19.65 -16.85
CA SER A 203 -18.41 20.39 -16.75
C SER A 203 -18.73 20.64 -15.28
N LEU A 204 -19.18 21.85 -14.96
CA LEU A 204 -19.66 22.22 -13.65
C LEU A 204 -21.15 21.86 -13.56
N VAL A 205 -21.48 20.82 -12.81
CA VAL A 205 -22.82 20.21 -12.80
C VAL A 205 -23.45 20.37 -11.43
N TYR A 206 -24.71 20.84 -11.40
CA TYR A 206 -25.55 20.82 -10.21
C TYR A 206 -26.09 19.42 -9.98
N MET A 207 -25.96 18.89 -8.76
CA MET A 207 -26.45 17.57 -8.37
C MET A 207 -27.18 17.64 -7.04
N ASP A 208 -28.20 16.80 -6.85
CA ASP A 208 -28.81 16.61 -5.55
C ASP A 208 -27.86 15.85 -4.61
N ILE A 209 -27.91 16.16 -3.31
CA ILE A 209 -26.98 15.64 -2.29
C ILE A 209 -26.97 14.11 -2.28
N LYS A 210 -28.15 13.49 -2.40
CA LYS A 210 -28.25 12.03 -2.38
C LYS A 210 -27.62 11.40 -3.63
N GLN A 211 -27.80 12.04 -4.79
CA GLN A 211 -27.21 11.56 -6.04
C GLN A 211 -25.68 11.74 -6.01
N SER A 212 -25.19 12.92 -5.63
CA SER A 212 -23.76 13.19 -5.60
C SER A 212 -23.02 12.29 -4.60
N GLN A 213 -23.61 12.03 -3.43
CA GLN A 213 -23.07 11.05 -2.48
C GLN A 213 -22.93 9.67 -3.12
N GLN A 214 -23.97 9.15 -3.77
CA GLN A 214 -23.91 7.85 -4.43
C GLN A 214 -22.85 7.78 -5.54
N GLU A 215 -22.74 8.82 -6.37
CA GLU A 215 -21.76 8.86 -7.44
C GLU A 215 -20.31 8.98 -6.91
N LEU A 216 -20.08 9.79 -5.87
CA LEU A 216 -18.77 9.91 -5.21
C LEU A 216 -18.34 8.59 -4.55
N GLU A 217 -19.26 7.90 -3.87
CA GLU A 217 -18.99 6.61 -3.24
C GLU A 217 -18.64 5.54 -4.27
N GLN A 218 -19.42 5.44 -5.36
CA GLN A 218 -19.14 4.52 -6.47
C GLN A 218 -17.79 4.82 -7.12
N MET A 219 -17.49 6.11 -7.33
CA MET A 219 -16.22 6.55 -7.89
C MET A 219 -15.04 6.18 -6.99
N SER A 220 -15.13 6.41 -5.67
CA SER A 220 -14.07 6.05 -4.72
C SER A 220 -13.82 4.53 -4.69
N ILE A 221 -14.90 3.72 -4.66
CA ILE A 221 -14.78 2.25 -4.72
C ILE A 221 -14.12 1.82 -6.04
N PHE A 222 -14.54 2.39 -7.17
CA PHE A 222 -13.96 2.08 -8.48
C PHE A 222 -12.46 2.42 -8.54
N LEU A 223 -12.07 3.61 -8.09
CA LEU A 223 -10.68 4.05 -8.08
C LEU A 223 -9.84 3.16 -7.18
N LYS A 224 -10.32 2.85 -5.97
CA LYS A 224 -9.59 1.98 -5.03
C LYS A 224 -9.45 0.55 -5.57
N THR A 225 -10.48 0.01 -6.21
CA THR A 225 -10.45 -1.32 -6.85
C THR A 225 -9.46 -1.36 -8.01
N THR A 226 -9.39 -0.26 -8.78
CA THR A 226 -8.44 -0.10 -9.87
C THR A 226 -7.00 -0.07 -9.34
N GLU A 227 -6.70 0.72 -8.31
CA GLU A 227 -5.38 0.73 -7.67
C GLU A 227 -5.01 -0.62 -7.05
N LEU A 228 -5.92 -1.29 -6.34
CA LEU A 228 -5.72 -2.65 -5.83
C LEU A 228 -5.29 -3.62 -6.95
N SER A 229 -5.96 -3.55 -8.10
CA SER A 229 -5.65 -4.41 -9.23
C SER A 229 -4.25 -4.15 -9.81
N LYS A 230 -3.78 -2.89 -9.84
CA LYS A 230 -2.41 -2.55 -10.26
C LYS A 230 -1.36 -3.12 -9.30
N VAL A 231 -1.62 -3.03 -7.99
CA VAL A 231 -0.70 -3.56 -6.96
C VAL A 231 -0.65 -5.08 -7.03
N LEU A 232 -1.79 -5.74 -7.19
CA LEU A 232 -1.86 -7.19 -7.42
C LEU A 232 -1.08 -7.58 -8.67
N PHE A 233 -1.28 -6.85 -9.78
CA PHE A 233 -0.53 -7.07 -11.01
C PHE A 233 0.99 -7.01 -10.77
N ALA A 234 1.47 -5.95 -10.12
CA ALA A 234 2.89 -5.78 -9.79
C ALA A 234 3.41 -6.89 -8.86
N ARG A 235 2.64 -7.24 -7.81
CA ARG A 235 3.03 -8.28 -6.85
C ARG A 235 3.14 -9.64 -7.52
N TYR A 236 2.09 -10.08 -8.21
CA TYR A 236 2.09 -11.39 -8.88
C TYR A 236 3.17 -11.45 -9.95
N LEU A 237 3.48 -10.35 -10.62
CA LEU A 237 4.56 -10.31 -11.60
C LEU A 237 5.91 -10.52 -10.94
N LEU A 238 6.17 -9.86 -9.83
CA LEU A 238 7.41 -10.03 -9.07
C LEU A 238 7.51 -11.45 -8.48
N GLU A 239 6.44 -11.95 -7.84
CA GLU A 239 6.37 -13.29 -7.23
C GLU A 239 6.58 -14.43 -8.23
N ASN A 240 6.21 -14.23 -9.50
CA ASN A 240 6.35 -15.23 -10.56
C ASN A 240 7.50 -14.93 -11.53
N THR A 241 8.34 -13.93 -11.23
CA THR A 241 9.52 -13.63 -12.04
C THR A 241 10.56 -14.76 -11.85
N PRO A 242 11.15 -15.32 -12.93
CA PRO A 242 12.19 -16.33 -12.83
C PRO A 242 13.39 -15.87 -11.99
N PHE A 243 14.02 -16.80 -11.25
CA PHE A 243 15.14 -16.50 -10.34
C PHE A 243 16.30 -15.75 -11.02
N ASN A 244 16.61 -16.07 -12.27
CA ASN A 244 17.67 -15.39 -13.04
C ASN A 244 17.32 -13.95 -13.47
N GLN A 245 16.05 -13.53 -13.36
CA GLN A 245 15.55 -12.22 -13.74
C GLN A 245 15.07 -11.39 -12.54
N ILE A 246 14.97 -12.00 -11.35
CA ILE A 246 14.39 -11.37 -10.15
C ILE A 246 15.12 -10.08 -9.78
N HIS A 247 16.45 -10.08 -9.84
CA HIS A 247 17.28 -8.90 -9.55
C HIS A 247 16.94 -7.72 -10.47
N ASN A 248 16.87 -7.96 -11.79
CA ASN A 248 16.51 -6.93 -12.77
C ASN A 248 15.09 -6.39 -12.54
N CYS A 249 14.16 -7.25 -12.14
CA CYS A 249 12.78 -6.89 -11.84
C CYS A 249 12.70 -5.98 -10.60
N ILE A 250 13.45 -6.29 -9.55
CA ILE A 250 13.51 -5.47 -8.33
C ILE A 250 14.13 -4.11 -8.59
N THR A 251 15.29 -4.09 -9.26
CA THR A 251 15.96 -2.84 -9.61
C THR A 251 15.04 -1.94 -10.42
N PHE A 252 14.29 -2.51 -11.38
CA PHE A 252 13.28 -1.77 -12.13
C PHE A 252 12.18 -1.18 -11.23
N PHE A 253 11.57 -1.97 -10.34
CA PHE A 253 10.52 -1.46 -9.43
C PHE A 253 11.08 -0.39 -8.48
N HIS A 254 12.27 -0.62 -7.93
CA HIS A 254 12.93 0.30 -7.01
C HIS A 254 13.19 1.65 -7.67
N ASP A 255 13.87 1.63 -8.83
CA ASP A 255 14.22 2.82 -9.59
C ASP A 255 13.00 3.64 -10.01
N GLU A 256 11.94 2.97 -10.47
CA GLU A 256 10.74 3.63 -10.96
C GLU A 256 9.87 4.18 -9.84
N LEU A 257 9.75 3.47 -8.71
CA LEU A 257 8.94 3.92 -7.57
C LEU A 257 9.58 5.09 -6.83
N ILE A 258 10.89 5.09 -6.59
CA ILE A 258 11.57 6.21 -5.92
C ILE A 258 11.46 7.51 -6.72
N LYS A 259 11.44 7.42 -8.06
CA LYS A 259 11.32 8.59 -8.95
C LYS A 259 9.87 9.00 -9.19
N SER A 260 8.89 8.22 -8.71
CA SER A 260 7.48 8.44 -8.99
C SER A 260 6.89 9.49 -8.03
N PRO A 261 6.24 10.55 -8.53
CA PRO A 261 5.51 11.49 -7.68
C PRO A 261 4.24 10.88 -7.04
N LEU A 262 3.83 9.69 -7.50
CA LEU A 262 2.69 8.96 -6.96
C LEU A 262 3.08 8.13 -5.73
N PHE A 263 4.36 7.79 -5.56
CA PHE A 263 4.83 6.93 -4.48
C PHE A 263 5.53 7.78 -3.41
N PRO A 264 5.25 7.60 -2.11
CA PRO A 264 4.34 6.63 -1.48
C PRO A 264 2.87 7.09 -1.43
N ARG A 265 2.55 8.31 -1.90
CA ARG A 265 1.22 8.95 -1.75
C ARG A 265 0.05 8.02 -2.11
N LYS A 266 0.02 7.45 -3.32
CA LYS A 266 -1.05 6.56 -3.78
C LYS A 266 -1.18 5.28 -2.97
N ALA A 267 -0.07 4.78 -2.41
CA ALA A 267 -0.13 3.61 -1.53
C ALA A 267 -0.85 3.90 -0.20
N LEU A 268 -0.81 5.15 0.27
CA LEU A 268 -1.34 5.57 1.56
C LEU A 268 -2.65 6.38 1.50
N GLU A 269 -3.03 6.89 0.33
CA GLU A 269 -4.26 7.65 0.12
C GLU A 269 -5.49 6.89 0.64
N SER A 270 -6.35 7.60 1.38
CA SER A 270 -7.51 7.05 2.08
C SER A 270 -8.63 8.08 2.11
N ASP A 271 -9.83 7.69 1.66
CA ASP A 271 -10.99 8.59 1.58
C ASP A 271 -11.81 8.55 2.87
N PHE A 272 -11.24 9.03 3.98
CA PHE A 272 -11.86 8.92 5.31
C PHE A 272 -13.25 9.55 5.39
N ASN A 273 -13.47 10.65 4.68
CA ASN A 273 -14.76 11.34 4.63
C ASN A 273 -15.89 10.45 4.10
N LEU A 274 -15.56 9.45 3.26
CA LEU A 274 -16.52 8.52 2.67
C LEU A 274 -16.63 7.19 3.44
N TYR A 275 -15.74 6.92 4.40
CA TYR A 275 -15.78 5.66 5.18
C TYR A 275 -17.01 5.56 6.06
N THR A 276 -17.49 6.70 6.58
CA THR A 276 -18.64 6.76 7.48
C THR A 276 -19.98 6.81 6.73
N THR A 277 -19.97 7.26 5.46
CA THR A 277 -21.18 7.39 4.65
C THR A 277 -21.57 6.08 3.96
N ILE A 278 -20.58 5.29 3.53
CA ILE A 278 -20.81 3.99 2.88
C ILE A 278 -21.26 2.96 3.93
N HIS A 279 -22.57 2.69 3.94
CA HIS A 279 -23.23 1.88 4.99
C HIS A 279 -22.61 0.48 5.18
N ASN A 280 -22.04 -0.11 4.13
CA ASN A 280 -21.50 -1.47 4.16
C ASN A 280 -19.99 -1.55 4.48
N LYS A 281 -19.31 -0.42 4.75
CA LYS A 281 -17.84 -0.35 4.90
C LYS A 281 -17.07 -0.98 3.73
N GLU A 282 -17.69 -1.09 2.55
CA GLU A 282 -17.08 -1.73 1.36
C GLU A 282 -15.78 -1.04 0.99
N LEU A 283 -15.79 0.30 0.92
CA LEU A 283 -14.61 1.10 0.63
C LEU A 283 -13.49 0.89 1.65
N PHE A 284 -13.83 0.82 2.95
CA PHE A 284 -12.85 0.54 4.00
C PHE A 284 -12.17 -0.83 3.79
N HIS A 285 -12.94 -1.88 3.48
CA HIS A 285 -12.38 -3.20 3.22
C HIS A 285 -11.52 -3.24 1.95
N VAL A 286 -11.95 -2.58 0.86
CA VAL A 286 -11.15 -2.50 -0.38
C VAL A 286 -9.85 -1.71 -0.14
N ASP A 287 -9.91 -0.65 0.66
CA ASP A 287 -8.72 0.13 1.02
C ASP A 287 -7.74 -0.65 1.92
N MET A 288 -8.26 -1.40 2.89
CA MET A 288 -7.49 -2.31 3.74
C MET A 288 -6.79 -3.37 2.88
N LEU A 289 -7.50 -4.00 1.94
CA LEU A 289 -6.92 -4.95 0.99
C LEU A 289 -5.86 -4.29 0.11
N HIS A 290 -6.09 -3.08 -0.39
CA HIS A 290 -5.12 -2.33 -1.19
C HIS A 290 -3.80 -2.13 -0.45
N LYS A 291 -3.86 -1.60 0.78
CA LYS A 291 -2.67 -1.38 1.63
C LYS A 291 -1.98 -2.69 2.03
N TYR A 292 -2.76 -3.73 2.35
CA TYR A 292 -2.23 -5.05 2.66
C TYR A 292 -1.42 -5.63 1.49
N ASN A 293 -1.90 -5.44 0.25
CA ASN A 293 -1.18 -5.88 -0.94
C ASN A 293 0.05 -5.02 -1.24
N TRP A 294 0.03 -3.72 -0.91
CA TRP A 294 1.22 -2.87 -0.96
C TRP A 294 2.31 -3.35 -0.01
N ILE A 295 1.97 -3.66 1.24
CA ILE A 295 2.94 -4.20 2.21
C ILE A 295 3.54 -5.50 1.68
N LYS A 296 2.72 -6.40 1.09
CA LYS A 296 3.21 -7.64 0.48
C LYS A 296 4.18 -7.39 -0.68
N LEU A 297 3.85 -6.45 -1.57
CA LEU A 297 4.72 -6.06 -2.68
C LEU A 297 6.06 -5.52 -2.16
N ILE A 298 6.02 -4.62 -1.18
CA ILE A 298 7.22 -4.00 -0.59
C ILE A 298 8.07 -5.04 0.15
N ALA A 299 7.44 -5.94 0.91
CA ALA A 299 8.14 -7.04 1.55
C ALA A 299 8.84 -7.91 0.49
N CYS A 300 8.17 -8.22 -0.63
CA CYS A 300 8.78 -8.97 -1.72
C CYS A 300 9.98 -8.23 -2.35
N ILE A 301 9.87 -6.92 -2.56
CA ILE A 301 10.99 -6.07 -3.03
C ILE A 301 12.16 -6.17 -2.04
N PHE A 302 11.92 -5.86 -0.75
CA PHE A 302 12.96 -5.86 0.28
C PHE A 302 13.67 -7.20 0.44
N PHE A 303 12.94 -8.32 0.46
CA PHE A 303 13.54 -9.64 0.66
C PHE A 303 14.46 -10.09 -0.47
N ASN A 304 14.31 -9.51 -1.65
CA ASN A 304 15.16 -9.82 -2.77
C ASN A 304 16.19 -8.71 -3.07
N MET A 305 16.15 -7.58 -2.35
CA MET A 305 17.25 -6.61 -2.31
C MET A 305 18.43 -7.18 -1.49
N ASP A 306 19.65 -6.79 -1.84
CA ASP A 306 20.83 -7.23 -1.11
C ASP A 306 20.91 -6.55 0.26
N GLY A 307 20.68 -7.34 1.31
CA GLY A 307 20.69 -6.87 2.70
C GLY A 307 22.02 -6.29 3.17
N LYS A 308 23.14 -6.47 2.46
CA LYS A 308 24.46 -5.95 2.87
C LYS A 308 24.84 -4.63 2.20
N THR A 309 24.45 -4.44 0.95
CA THR A 309 24.85 -3.26 0.15
C THR A 309 23.78 -2.16 0.14
N THR A 310 22.53 -2.52 0.45
CA THR A 310 21.41 -1.56 0.55
C THR A 310 21.68 -0.53 1.64
N THR A 311 21.34 0.73 1.38
CA THR A 311 21.51 1.87 2.30
C THR A 311 20.18 2.36 2.86
N THR A 312 20.22 3.22 3.89
CA THR A 312 19.02 3.78 4.52
C THR A 312 18.15 4.57 3.52
N SER A 313 18.76 5.30 2.58
CA SER A 313 18.03 6.04 1.54
C SER A 313 17.26 5.13 0.59
N ASP A 314 17.73 3.89 0.38
CA ASP A 314 17.08 2.95 -0.53
C ASP A 314 15.78 2.38 0.04
N ILE A 315 15.60 2.42 1.37
CA ILE A 315 14.45 1.80 2.05
C ILE A 315 13.45 2.79 2.62
N ILE A 316 13.82 4.07 2.83
CA ILE A 316 13.02 5.02 3.60
C ILE A 316 11.61 5.26 3.03
N LEU A 317 11.50 5.50 1.71
CA LEU A 317 10.21 5.72 1.05
C LEU A 317 9.34 4.46 1.10
N PHE A 318 9.93 3.29 0.92
CA PHE A 318 9.21 2.01 0.99
C PHE A 318 8.73 1.70 2.41
N LEU A 319 9.55 1.95 3.42
CA LEU A 319 9.18 1.75 4.82
C LEU A 319 8.05 2.69 5.24
N SER A 320 8.00 3.91 4.68
CA SER A 320 6.91 4.86 4.94
C SER A 320 5.53 4.30 4.55
N VAL A 321 5.44 3.43 3.54
CA VAL A 321 4.18 2.77 3.16
C VAL A 321 3.74 1.77 4.22
N ILE A 322 4.68 1.03 4.82
CA ILE A 322 4.40 0.09 5.91
C ILE A 322 3.97 0.89 7.15
N ASN A 323 4.69 1.97 7.49
CA ASN A 323 4.35 2.87 8.59
C ASN A 323 2.95 3.48 8.44
N GLY A 324 2.66 4.06 7.27
CA GLY A 324 1.36 4.64 7.02
C GLY A 324 0.25 3.60 7.02
N SER A 325 0.45 2.43 6.40
CA SER A 325 -0.55 1.36 6.41
C SER A 325 -0.80 0.82 7.82
N PHE A 326 0.24 0.75 8.65
CA PHE A 326 0.13 0.37 10.05
C PHE A 326 -0.68 1.40 10.85
N ILE A 327 -0.39 2.69 10.71
CA ILE A 327 -1.19 3.75 11.36
C ILE A 327 -2.67 3.65 10.97
N LEU A 328 -2.93 3.43 9.68
CA LEU A 328 -4.29 3.48 9.11
C LEU A 328 -5.17 2.28 9.48
N HIS A 329 -4.59 1.09 9.62
CA HIS A 329 -5.35 -0.16 9.73
C HIS A 329 -4.85 -1.11 10.82
N CYS A 330 -4.09 -0.63 11.82
CA CYS A 330 -3.60 -1.45 12.93
C CYS A 330 -4.69 -2.08 13.81
N GLU A 331 -5.93 -1.61 13.73
CA GLU A 331 -7.05 -2.18 14.48
C GLU A 331 -7.48 -3.55 13.94
N ASP A 332 -7.23 -3.84 12.66
CA ASP A 332 -7.46 -5.16 12.09
C ASP A 332 -6.33 -6.11 12.47
N LEU A 333 -6.68 -7.26 13.05
CA LEU A 333 -5.71 -8.25 13.54
C LEU A 333 -4.82 -8.81 12.41
N THR A 334 -5.35 -9.00 11.21
CA THR A 334 -4.57 -9.54 10.08
C THR A 334 -3.54 -8.52 9.62
N MET A 335 -3.95 -7.25 9.50
CA MET A 335 -3.04 -6.15 9.16
C MET A 335 -1.99 -5.97 10.25
N LEU A 336 -2.38 -5.92 11.53
CA LEU A 336 -1.48 -5.81 12.68
C LEU A 336 -0.40 -6.88 12.66
N ARG A 337 -0.81 -8.17 12.61
CA ARG A 337 0.12 -9.31 12.58
C ARG A 337 1.10 -9.20 11.42
N PHE A 338 0.60 -8.89 10.23
CA PHE A 338 1.41 -8.84 9.03
C PHE A 338 2.38 -7.66 9.02
N CYS A 339 1.96 -6.46 9.46
CA CYS A 339 2.83 -5.30 9.63
C CYS A 339 3.97 -5.60 10.60
N LEU A 340 3.66 -6.06 11.81
CA LEU A 340 4.66 -6.35 12.85
C LEU A 340 5.66 -7.43 12.40
N ALA A 341 5.18 -8.51 11.80
CA ALA A 341 6.05 -9.54 11.24
C ALA A 341 6.94 -8.99 10.11
N THR A 342 6.39 -8.12 9.26
CA THR A 342 7.16 -7.48 8.18
C THR A 342 8.25 -6.57 8.75
N TYR A 343 8.00 -5.81 9.81
CA TYR A 343 9.05 -5.04 10.47
C TYR A 343 10.15 -5.92 11.04
N ILE A 344 9.82 -6.99 11.78
CA ILE A 344 10.83 -7.93 12.31
C ILE A 344 11.70 -8.49 11.19
N ASN A 345 11.05 -8.92 10.11
CA ASN A 345 11.73 -9.41 8.92
C ASN A 345 12.69 -8.38 8.28
N ILE A 346 12.26 -7.12 8.14
CA ILE A 346 13.07 -6.03 7.58
C ILE A 346 14.27 -5.74 8.47
N VAL A 347 14.04 -5.64 9.79
CA VAL A 347 15.08 -5.41 10.80
C VAL A 347 16.13 -6.52 10.76
N LYS A 348 15.69 -7.77 10.59
CA LYS A 348 16.57 -8.93 10.45
C LYS A 348 17.36 -8.90 9.13
N HIS A 349 16.70 -8.58 8.02
CA HIS A 349 17.31 -8.59 6.68
C HIS A 349 18.34 -7.47 6.49
N PHE A 350 18.00 -6.24 6.90
CA PHE A 350 18.88 -5.07 6.80
C PHE A 350 19.60 -4.78 8.12
N ARG A 351 20.23 -5.82 8.69
CA ARG A 351 20.83 -5.78 10.03
C ARG A 351 21.80 -4.61 10.24
N HIS A 352 22.62 -4.27 9.24
CA HIS A 352 23.58 -3.16 9.36
C HIS A 352 22.91 -1.79 9.42
N ILE A 353 21.79 -1.60 8.70
CA ILE A 353 21.00 -0.37 8.75
C ILE A 353 20.39 -0.22 10.15
N PHE A 354 19.76 -1.27 10.67
CA PHE A 354 19.09 -1.22 11.98
C PHE A 354 20.05 -1.25 13.17
N ALA A 355 21.30 -1.69 12.97
CA ALA A 355 22.36 -1.52 13.97
C ALA A 355 22.84 -0.07 14.11
N THR A 356 22.58 0.80 13.12
CA THR A 356 23.10 2.17 13.09
C THR A 356 22.01 3.23 13.26
N ASN A 357 21.04 3.30 12.35
CA ASN A 357 20.01 4.34 12.36
C ASN A 357 18.62 3.90 11.86
N GLY A 358 18.43 2.63 11.51
CA GLY A 358 17.18 2.14 10.94
C GLY A 358 15.96 2.28 11.86
N TYR A 359 16.12 2.18 13.19
CA TYR A 359 14.99 2.31 14.13
C TYR A 359 14.44 3.73 14.21
N LEU A 360 15.21 4.74 13.80
CA LEU A 360 14.71 6.11 13.65
C LEU A 360 13.54 6.17 12.67
N LEU A 361 13.46 5.23 11.73
CA LEU A 361 12.41 5.18 10.71
C LEU A 361 11.13 4.46 11.17
N ILE A 362 11.15 3.71 12.28
CA ILE A 362 10.02 2.86 12.72
C ILE A 362 9.44 3.35 14.05
N MET A 363 10.30 3.71 15.01
CA MET A 363 9.87 3.96 16.39
C MET A 363 8.89 5.13 16.58
N PRO A 364 8.99 6.25 15.83
CA PRO A 364 7.96 7.28 15.84
C PRO A 364 6.56 6.72 15.59
N THR A 365 6.40 5.92 14.53
CA THR A 365 5.12 5.29 14.15
C THR A 365 4.63 4.37 15.26
N PHE A 366 5.50 3.52 15.82
CA PHE A 366 5.13 2.61 16.90
C PHE A 366 4.62 3.36 18.12
N LEU A 367 5.32 4.42 18.55
CA LEU A 367 4.90 5.17 19.73
C LEU A 367 3.61 5.96 19.49
N HIS A 368 3.41 6.55 18.30
CA HIS A 368 2.14 7.19 17.95
C HIS A 368 0.98 6.20 18.01
N VAL A 369 1.11 5.04 17.38
CA VAL A 369 0.03 4.03 17.40
C VAL A 369 -0.22 3.55 18.82
N TYR A 370 0.85 3.28 19.58
CA TYR A 370 0.78 2.85 20.98
C TYR A 370 0.11 3.88 21.92
N SER A 371 0.32 5.17 21.69
CA SER A 371 -0.28 6.24 22.49
C SER A 371 -1.75 6.49 22.16
N HIS A 372 -2.16 6.32 20.90
CA HIS A 372 -3.52 6.62 20.43
C HIS A 372 -4.53 5.48 20.70
N THR A 373 -4.08 4.23 20.81
CA THR A 373 -4.95 3.04 20.88
C THR A 373 -4.96 2.35 22.25
N GLN A 374 -5.00 3.14 23.32
CA GLN A 374 -4.81 2.64 24.70
C GLN A 374 -5.89 1.68 25.18
N SER A 375 -7.11 1.83 24.66
CA SER A 375 -8.24 0.96 24.99
C SER A 375 -8.11 -0.43 24.38
N ASN A 376 -7.18 -0.64 23.44
CA ASN A 376 -6.99 -1.91 22.75
C ASN A 376 -5.80 -2.69 23.34
N PRO A 377 -6.03 -3.59 24.32
CA PRO A 377 -4.95 -4.34 24.97
C PRO A 377 -4.22 -5.27 23.98
N MET A 378 -4.89 -5.71 22.92
CA MET A 378 -4.32 -6.59 21.90
C MET A 378 -3.23 -5.88 21.13
N LEU A 379 -3.55 -4.72 20.58
CA LEU A 379 -2.60 -3.90 19.83
C LEU A 379 -1.43 -3.50 20.74
N ARG A 380 -1.70 -3.07 21.97
CA ARG A 380 -0.67 -2.73 22.96
C ARG A 380 0.34 -3.86 23.15
N LYS A 381 -0.15 -5.06 23.49
CA LYS A 381 0.69 -6.26 23.67
C LYS A 381 1.47 -6.64 22.42
N ALA A 382 0.85 -6.53 21.24
CA ALA A 382 1.50 -6.86 19.97
C ALA A 382 2.67 -5.91 19.67
N ILE A 383 2.50 -4.61 19.93
CA ILE A 383 3.59 -3.61 19.82
C ILE A 383 4.70 -3.90 20.81
N GLU A 384 4.37 -4.11 22.10
CA GLU A 384 5.34 -4.45 23.15
C GLU A 384 6.16 -5.70 22.75
N TYR A 385 5.47 -6.72 22.24
CA TYR A 385 6.09 -7.95 21.75
C TYR A 385 7.07 -7.67 20.60
N CYS A 386 6.66 -6.90 19.59
CA CYS A 386 7.52 -6.56 18.45
C CYS A 386 8.74 -5.73 18.87
N CYS A 387 8.57 -4.75 19.76
CA CYS A 387 9.69 -4.00 20.34
C CYS A 387 10.66 -4.90 21.12
N ARG A 388 10.15 -5.94 21.79
CA ARG A 388 11.00 -6.94 22.44
C ARG A 388 11.82 -7.72 21.42
N GLN A 389 11.26 -8.08 20.27
CA GLN A 389 12.02 -8.73 19.19
C GLN A 389 13.13 -7.81 18.66
N PHE A 390 12.86 -6.52 18.50
CA PHE A 390 13.88 -5.53 18.12
C PHE A 390 15.02 -5.43 19.15
N TYR A 391 14.68 -5.45 20.44
CA TYR A 391 15.68 -5.50 21.51
C TYR A 391 16.50 -6.79 21.48
N ILE A 392 15.87 -7.96 21.27
CA ILE A 392 16.60 -9.24 21.16
C ILE A 392 17.62 -9.20 20.00
N LEU A 393 17.23 -8.63 18.86
CA LEU A 393 18.07 -8.54 17.66
C LEU A 393 19.26 -7.58 17.80
N HIS A 394 19.03 -6.40 18.40
CA HIS A 394 19.99 -5.29 18.34
C HIS A 394 20.39 -4.68 19.69
N ARG A 395 19.78 -5.07 20.82
CA ARG A 395 20.16 -4.68 22.19
C ARG A 395 20.29 -3.16 22.38
N ILE A 396 21.44 -2.67 22.82
CA ILE A 396 21.74 -1.26 23.13
C ILE A 396 21.48 -0.34 21.92
N PRO A 397 21.98 -0.66 20.70
CA PRO A 397 21.63 0.09 19.49
C PRO A 397 20.14 0.37 19.30
N PHE A 398 19.26 -0.60 19.59
CA PHE A 398 17.82 -0.40 19.50
C PHE A 398 17.33 0.65 20.50
N ILE A 399 17.73 0.53 21.78
CA ILE A 399 17.32 1.46 22.83
C ILE A 399 17.78 2.88 22.54
N LEU A 400 19.05 3.07 22.15
CA LEU A 400 19.61 4.39 21.85
C LEU A 400 18.90 5.05 20.66
N GLN A 401 18.65 4.30 19.58
CA GLN A 401 17.92 4.83 18.43
C GLN A 401 16.46 5.13 18.77
N MET A 402 15.80 4.28 19.56
CA MET A 402 14.44 4.52 20.04
C MET A 402 14.38 5.84 20.83
N LEU A 403 15.22 6.01 21.85
CA LEU A 403 15.27 7.25 22.65
C LEU A 403 15.61 8.47 21.78
N GLY A 404 16.61 8.34 20.89
CA GLY A 404 17.00 9.40 19.97
C GLY A 404 15.85 9.83 19.06
N SER A 405 15.13 8.88 18.46
CA SER A 405 14.00 9.16 17.56
C SER A 405 12.79 9.79 18.24
N LEU A 406 12.62 9.52 19.53
CA LEU A 406 11.44 9.96 20.29
C LEU A 406 11.70 11.25 21.08
N SER A 407 12.97 11.68 21.19
CA SER A 407 13.36 12.89 21.94
C SER A 407 12.62 14.16 21.51
N GLN A 408 12.27 14.28 20.22
CA GLN A 408 11.52 15.41 19.67
C GLN A 408 10.00 15.24 19.73
N LEU A 409 9.51 14.01 19.96
CA LEU A 409 8.08 13.68 19.99
C LEU A 409 7.52 13.64 21.41
N VAL A 410 8.36 13.35 22.40
CA VAL A 410 7.93 13.22 23.79
C VAL A 410 7.72 14.60 24.41
N ASP A 411 6.51 14.83 24.90
CA ASP A 411 6.16 16.02 25.65
C ASP A 411 6.64 15.88 27.10
N LEU A 412 7.56 16.77 27.49
CA LEU A 412 8.06 16.88 28.86
C LEU A 412 7.35 17.99 29.64
N ASP A 413 6.58 18.84 28.94
CA ASP A 413 5.87 19.96 29.52
C ASP A 413 4.54 19.51 30.12
N GLN A 414 4.28 19.82 31.39
CA GLN A 414 3.02 19.51 32.07
C GLN A 414 1.86 20.45 31.69
N SER A 415 2.12 21.49 30.88
CA SER A 415 1.21 22.61 30.59
C SER A 415 0.84 22.77 29.13
N THR A 416 0.87 21.70 28.33
CA THR A 416 0.61 21.75 26.89
C THR A 416 -0.86 21.54 26.55
N ASN A 417 -1.31 22.28 25.53
CA ASN A 417 -2.64 22.13 24.96
C ASN A 417 -2.84 20.68 24.50
N ILE A 418 -3.91 20.04 24.99
CA ILE A 418 -4.34 18.66 24.68
C ILE A 418 -4.54 18.43 23.16
N THR A 419 -4.47 19.49 22.35
CA THR A 419 -4.77 19.51 20.91
C THR A 419 -3.56 19.28 20.00
N ASP A 420 -2.31 19.25 20.50
CA ASP A 420 -1.16 18.97 19.62
C ASP A 420 -0.97 17.46 19.41
N THR A 421 -1.53 16.95 18.31
CA THR A 421 -1.48 15.52 17.94
C THR A 421 -0.08 15.01 17.60
N ASN A 422 0.89 15.91 17.43
CA ASN A 422 2.26 15.54 17.10
C ASN A 422 3.11 15.24 18.34
N LYS A 423 2.64 15.62 19.53
CA LYS A 423 3.32 15.37 20.79
C LYS A 423 2.74 14.16 21.52
N ILE A 424 3.62 13.38 22.17
CA ILE A 424 3.27 12.15 22.87
C ILE A 424 3.67 12.27 24.33
N GLN A 425 2.76 11.98 25.27
CA GLN A 425 3.07 12.02 26.69
C GLN A 425 4.18 11.01 27.05
N SER A 426 5.16 11.46 27.86
CA SER A 426 6.30 10.65 28.31
C SER A 426 5.93 9.33 28.98
N LEU A 427 4.74 9.25 29.60
CA LEU A 427 4.22 8.03 30.20
C LEU A 427 4.17 6.84 29.22
N TYR A 428 3.88 7.05 27.93
CA TYR A 428 3.79 5.94 26.98
C TYR A 428 5.15 5.34 26.66
N LEU A 429 6.19 6.18 26.56
CA LEU A 429 7.57 5.71 26.43
C LEU A 429 7.98 4.93 27.68
N PHE A 430 7.66 5.45 28.87
CA PHE A 430 7.95 4.75 30.13
C PHE A 430 7.24 3.39 30.23
N ARG A 431 5.96 3.31 29.84
CA ARG A 431 5.21 2.05 29.79
C ARG A 431 5.84 1.04 28.83
N LEU A 432 6.26 1.49 27.64
CA LEU A 432 6.92 0.62 26.67
C LEU A 432 8.26 0.09 27.21
N LEU A 433 9.05 0.94 27.88
CA LEU A 433 10.30 0.53 28.53
C LEU A 433 10.07 -0.50 29.64
N ILE A 434 9.05 -0.30 30.49
CA ILE A 434 8.65 -1.30 31.50
C ILE A 434 8.27 -2.63 30.83
N ALA A 435 7.53 -2.59 29.72
CA ALA A 435 7.16 -3.82 29.02
C ALA A 435 8.37 -4.60 28.50
N LEU A 436 9.45 -3.90 28.10
CA LEU A 436 10.71 -4.54 27.70
C LEU A 436 11.45 -5.20 28.88
N GLU A 437 11.24 -4.72 30.10
CA GLU A 437 11.80 -5.28 31.34
C GLU A 437 11.13 -6.60 31.74
N GLN A 438 9.88 -6.82 31.34
CA GLN A 438 9.11 -7.99 31.72
C GLN A 438 9.72 -9.27 31.11
N THR A 439 10.13 -10.18 32.00
CA THR A 439 10.77 -11.46 31.67
C THR A 439 9.91 -12.68 32.03
N ASN A 440 8.67 -12.46 32.48
CA ASN A 440 7.75 -13.58 32.71
C ASN A 440 7.38 -14.26 31.39
N ILE A 441 7.12 -15.57 31.46
CA ILE A 441 6.81 -16.42 30.30
C ILE A 441 5.63 -15.85 29.50
N ASP A 442 4.62 -15.33 30.19
CA ASP A 442 3.43 -14.72 29.56
C ASP A 442 3.76 -13.47 28.73
N ALA A 443 4.72 -12.64 29.15
CA ALA A 443 5.15 -11.49 28.33
C ALA A 443 6.00 -11.93 27.13
N MET A 444 6.67 -13.08 27.22
CA MET A 444 7.48 -13.61 26.12
C MET A 444 6.67 -14.42 25.08
N TYR A 445 5.42 -14.73 25.38
CA TYR A 445 4.57 -15.53 24.50
C TYR A 445 4.04 -14.69 23.33
N ASP A 446 4.05 -15.27 22.13
CA ASP A 446 3.48 -14.67 20.94
C ASP A 446 1.97 -14.95 20.88
N ASP A 447 1.20 -14.19 21.66
CA ASP A 447 -0.27 -14.31 21.76
C ASP A 447 -0.97 -14.23 20.38
N TYR A 448 -0.30 -13.63 19.38
CA TYR A 448 -0.90 -13.30 18.09
C TYR A 448 -0.20 -13.97 16.90
N PHE A 449 0.65 -14.96 17.13
CA PHE A 449 1.32 -15.72 16.07
C PHE A 449 1.96 -14.81 15.00
N ILE A 450 2.62 -13.73 15.44
CA ILE A 450 3.37 -12.79 14.60
C ILE A 450 4.58 -13.51 13.99
N LEU A 451 5.28 -14.34 14.78
CA LEU A 451 6.48 -15.04 14.35
C LEU A 451 6.23 -16.11 13.30
N GLU A 452 5.01 -16.64 13.17
CA GLU A 452 4.64 -17.55 12.07
C GLU A 452 4.81 -16.89 10.69
N LEU A 453 4.74 -15.56 10.64
CA LEU A 453 4.88 -14.76 9.42
C LEU A 453 6.32 -14.23 9.24
N VAL A 454 7.23 -14.52 10.18
CA VAL A 454 8.65 -14.16 10.10
C VAL A 454 9.38 -15.24 9.31
N LYS A 455 10.10 -14.84 8.25
CA LYS A 455 10.84 -15.77 7.40
C LYS A 455 12.02 -16.36 8.18
N HIS A 456 12.11 -17.69 8.19
CA HIS A 456 13.26 -18.40 8.72
C HIS A 456 14.45 -18.29 7.76
N ASP A 457 15.67 -18.23 8.30
CA ASP A 457 16.85 -18.33 7.47
C ASP A 457 16.87 -19.75 6.88
N SER A 458 16.82 -19.84 5.56
CA SER A 458 16.86 -21.13 4.87
C SER A 458 18.25 -21.74 5.03
N VAL A 459 18.45 -22.53 6.09
CA VAL A 459 19.39 -23.63 6.03
C VAL A 459 18.69 -24.74 5.27
N THR A 460 19.21 -25.05 4.08
CA THR A 460 18.87 -26.23 3.28
C THR A 460 18.71 -27.46 4.17
N THR A 461 17.47 -27.88 4.43
CA THR A 461 17.20 -29.18 5.02
C THR A 461 16.03 -29.83 4.31
N ASN A 462 16.31 -31.04 3.83
CA ASN A 462 15.40 -31.94 3.16
C ASN A 462 14.08 -32.09 3.92
N ARG A 463 13.00 -32.28 3.14
CA ARG A 463 11.69 -32.73 3.62
C ARG A 463 11.83 -33.92 4.57
N ALA A 464 11.49 -33.72 5.83
CA ALA A 464 10.97 -34.78 6.69
C ALA A 464 9.87 -34.19 7.58
N VAL A 465 8.70 -34.79 7.48
CA VAL A 465 7.48 -34.47 8.22
C VAL A 465 7.69 -34.85 9.69
N HIS A 466 7.52 -33.90 10.62
CA HIS A 466 7.12 -34.20 11.99
C HIS A 466 6.27 -33.05 12.56
N ILE A 467 5.09 -33.43 13.07
CA ILE A 467 4.08 -32.62 13.77
C ILE A 467 4.41 -32.63 15.29
N PRO A 468 4.01 -31.61 16.07
CA PRO A 468 4.89 -30.96 17.04
C PRO A 468 4.71 -31.43 18.48
N THR A 469 5.80 -31.38 19.25
CA THR A 469 5.78 -31.21 20.70
C THR A 469 6.01 -29.73 21.02
N GLY A 470 5.12 -29.16 21.82
CA GLY A 470 4.98 -27.72 22.02
C GLY A 470 6.16 -27.00 22.69
N ASN A 471 6.17 -25.68 22.45
CA ASN A 471 6.62 -24.62 23.35
C ASN A 471 7.97 -24.81 24.05
N MET A 472 9.06 -24.67 23.29
CA MET A 472 10.32 -24.06 23.79
C MET A 472 11.35 -23.72 22.68
N SER A 473 11.04 -23.88 21.40
CA SER A 473 12.00 -23.71 20.29
C SER A 473 12.03 -22.32 19.62
N VAL A 474 11.28 -21.34 20.13
CA VAL A 474 11.14 -20.02 19.45
C VAL A 474 12.40 -19.14 19.58
N ILE A 475 13.33 -19.46 20.49
CA ILE A 475 14.59 -18.70 20.66
C ILE A 475 15.71 -19.22 19.73
N ALA A 476 15.62 -20.48 19.27
CA ALA A 476 16.63 -21.08 18.39
C ALA A 476 16.55 -20.57 16.92
N VAL A 477 15.46 -19.89 16.57
CA VAL A 477 15.13 -19.46 15.20
C VAL A 477 15.81 -18.13 14.80
N LEU A 478 16.43 -17.41 15.76
CA LEU A 478 17.02 -16.07 15.57
C LEU A 478 18.56 -16.08 15.39
N GLY A 479 19.17 -17.24 15.11
CA GLY A 479 20.56 -17.33 14.65
C GLY A 479 21.64 -16.96 15.68
N GLN A 480 21.31 -16.85 16.97
CA GLN A 480 22.31 -16.78 18.04
C GLN A 480 22.56 -18.18 18.57
N GLY A 481 23.74 -18.73 18.26
CA GLY A 481 24.22 -19.97 18.87
C GLY A 481 24.20 -19.87 20.40
N THR A 482 23.87 -20.99 21.05
CA THR A 482 23.92 -21.24 22.50
C THR A 482 23.41 -20.10 23.41
N LEU A 483 22.18 -20.28 23.89
CA LEU A 483 21.59 -19.73 25.12
C LEU A 483 22.51 -18.76 25.89
N ILE A 484 22.40 -17.47 25.58
CA ILE A 484 22.52 -16.46 26.62
C ILE A 484 21.07 -16.14 26.95
N ALA A 485 20.58 -16.64 28.09
CA ALA A 485 19.34 -16.15 28.67
C ALA A 485 19.35 -14.63 28.56
N PRO A 486 18.28 -13.96 28.08
CA PRO A 486 18.31 -12.51 27.93
C PRO A 486 18.79 -11.93 29.26
N ILE A 487 19.96 -11.28 29.26
CA ILE A 487 20.41 -10.52 30.43
C ILE A 487 19.24 -9.59 30.72
N VAL A 488 18.67 -9.76 31.91
CA VAL A 488 17.49 -9.05 32.37
C VAL A 488 17.85 -7.57 32.24
N ILE A 489 17.19 -6.84 31.35
CA ILE A 489 17.14 -5.39 31.49
C ILE A 489 16.46 -5.20 32.84
N LYS A 490 17.12 -4.58 33.81
CA LYS A 490 16.37 -3.91 34.87
C LYS A 490 16.17 -2.48 34.39
N SER A 491 14.95 -1.96 34.45
CA SER A 491 14.72 -0.51 34.27
C SER A 491 15.60 0.29 35.24
N LEU A 492 15.88 -0.33 36.41
CA LEU A 492 16.81 0.10 37.43
C LEU A 492 18.29 0.15 37.01
N ASP A 493 18.74 -0.60 36.00
CA ASP A 493 20.12 -0.46 35.48
C ASP A 493 20.34 0.91 34.79
N PHE A 494 19.25 1.63 34.51
CA PHE A 494 19.26 2.99 33.99
C PHE A 494 18.78 4.05 35.00
N CYS A 495 18.45 3.66 36.24
CA CYS A 495 17.84 4.52 37.27
C CYS A 495 18.59 4.62 38.60
N TYR A 496 19.82 4.13 38.74
CA TYR A 496 20.64 4.44 39.92
C TYR A 496 21.56 5.62 39.65
N ALA A 497 21.36 6.70 40.39
CA ALA A 497 22.14 7.94 40.35
C ALA A 497 23.46 7.86 41.16
N ASP A 498 23.73 6.73 41.80
CA ASP A 498 24.77 6.63 42.85
C ASP A 498 26.01 5.81 42.42
N ASP A 499 26.18 5.52 41.13
CA ASP A 499 27.38 4.85 40.60
C ASP A 499 28.02 5.72 39.52
N ASP A 500 29.17 6.34 39.82
CA ASP A 500 29.91 7.31 38.98
C ASP A 500 30.38 6.74 37.63
N THR A 501 30.10 5.45 37.37
CA THR A 501 30.54 4.72 36.18
C THR A 501 29.39 4.26 35.26
N ILE A 502 28.11 4.52 35.61
CA ILE A 502 26.95 3.96 34.88
C ILE A 502 26.16 5.04 34.12
N PHE A 503 25.85 4.76 32.85
CA PHE A 503 25.16 5.65 31.91
C PHE A 503 23.63 5.54 32.06
N THR A 504 22.98 6.51 32.72
CA THR A 504 21.55 6.48 33.06
C THR A 504 20.61 6.78 31.87
N LEU A 505 19.29 6.55 32.03
CA LEU A 505 18.28 6.95 31.03
C LEU A 505 18.19 8.47 30.87
N ILE A 506 18.48 9.22 31.94
CA ILE A 506 18.59 10.68 31.96
C ILE A 506 19.87 11.11 31.21
N ASN A 507 21.00 10.41 31.40
CA ASN A 507 22.21 10.64 30.60
C ASN A 507 21.97 10.31 29.11
N CYS A 508 21.15 9.30 28.79
CA CYS A 508 20.73 9.03 27.40
C CYS A 508 19.91 10.20 26.83
N PHE A 509 18.93 10.72 27.59
CA PHE A 509 18.16 11.89 27.16
C PHE A 509 19.04 13.12 27.01
N ASP A 510 19.94 13.41 27.96
CA ASP A 510 20.85 14.55 27.90
C ASP A 510 21.85 14.44 26.75
N VAL A 511 22.37 13.25 26.45
CA VAL A 511 23.25 13.01 25.29
C VAL A 511 22.47 13.13 23.97
N CYS A 512 21.25 12.60 23.87
CA CYS A 512 20.44 12.75 22.67
C CYS A 512 19.95 14.20 22.45
N VAL A 513 19.64 14.94 23.53
CA VAL A 513 19.23 16.35 23.48
C VAL A 513 20.41 17.29 23.20
N THR A 514 21.62 16.97 23.65
CA THR A 514 22.84 17.76 23.33
C THR A 514 23.31 17.57 21.90
N VAL A 515 23.15 16.39 21.30
CA VAL A 515 23.44 16.17 19.87
C VAL A 515 22.40 16.86 18.97
N GLY A 516 21.13 16.93 19.40
CA GLY A 516 20.07 17.66 18.67
C GLY A 516 20.23 19.19 18.64
N LYS A 517 21.15 19.76 19.44
CA LYS A 517 21.48 21.20 19.44
C LYS A 517 22.73 21.56 18.63
N LEU A 518 23.41 20.58 18.04
CA LEU A 518 24.66 20.76 17.30
C LEU A 518 24.56 20.51 15.78
N ASN A 519 23.35 20.59 15.20
CA ASN A 519 23.15 20.74 13.76
C ASN A 519 22.41 22.03 13.43
#